data_AF-A0A1C7HY33-F1
#
_entry.id   AF-A0A1C7HY33-F1
#
_cell.length_a   1.000
_cell.length_b   1.000
_cell.length_c   1.000
_cell.angle_alpha   90.00
_cell.angle_beta   90.00
_cell.angle_gamma   90.00
#
_symmetry.space_group_name_H-M   'P 1'
#
loop_
_entity.id
_entity.type
_entity.pdbx_description
1 polymer ?
#
loop_
_entity_poly.entity_id
_entity_poly.type
_entity_poly.pdbx_seq_one_letter_code
_entity_poly.pdbx_strand_id
1 'polypeptide(L)'
;MYPMKLKPVYDKTIWANDRLTTLRGIEEKGLGTCWEISAHPHAKNVILNGEYAGKTLDELIQADPQSILGEKQLHQMLRLAYLDAREDLSIQVHPYDEYARAHENDEGKTESWYILEADKGATLVAGTTASDAAVIKAAVANDQVEEYVRKVEVEAGDFVCIDAGMLHALGKGILALEIGQNSNTTYRFYDYHRKDVNGRERELHIDKSFAVADFGLHCEKVASPFTDGDTTKEKMLVDRREFSVRLVDVAGSYVLPQDEKRFYCLSNVSADCVLRYQGEELPFAFTENIFVPAGCADIEICGRARILVSFVR
;
A
#
# COMPACT_ATOMS: atom_id res chain seq x y z
N MET A 1 8.49 19.94 14.09
CA MET A 1 8.07 18.58 13.70
C MET A 1 9.29 17.70 13.49
N TYR A 2 9.10 16.38 13.54
CA TYR A 2 10.15 15.38 13.38
C TYR A 2 9.60 14.15 12.62
N PRO A 3 10.47 13.28 12.04
CA PRO A 3 10.03 12.04 11.40
C PRO A 3 9.45 11.05 12.43
N MET A 4 8.25 10.54 12.16
CA MET A 4 7.49 9.73 13.09
C MET A 4 7.54 8.25 12.72
N LYS A 5 8.06 7.44 13.65
CA LYS A 5 7.84 5.99 13.63
C LYS A 5 6.44 5.71 14.14
N LEU A 6 5.74 4.85 13.43
CA LEU A 6 4.36 4.49 13.72
C LEU A 6 4.29 3.02 14.14
N LYS A 7 3.47 2.72 15.14
CA LYS A 7 3.18 1.36 15.57
C LYS A 7 2.24 0.72 14.55
N PRO A 8 2.64 -0.37 13.86
CA PRO A 8 1.76 -1.00 12.90
C PRO A 8 0.53 -1.63 13.55
N VAL A 9 -0.59 -1.68 12.81
CA VAL A 9 -1.81 -2.41 13.20
C VAL A 9 -1.93 -3.65 12.31
N TYR A 10 -2.09 -4.82 12.91
CA TYR A 10 -2.10 -6.10 12.20
C TYR A 10 -3.50 -6.70 12.13
N ASP A 11 -3.92 -7.12 10.95
CA ASP A 11 -5.16 -7.87 10.73
C ASP A 11 -4.86 -9.34 10.46
N LYS A 12 -5.63 -10.23 11.09
CA LYS A 12 -5.60 -11.66 10.78
C LYS A 12 -6.38 -11.95 9.51
N THR A 13 -5.79 -12.74 8.62
CA THR A 13 -6.43 -13.10 7.35
C THR A 13 -6.27 -14.59 7.05
N ILE A 14 -7.25 -15.16 6.34
CA ILE A 14 -7.25 -16.59 5.98
C ILE A 14 -6.16 -16.96 4.96
N TRP A 15 -5.66 -15.96 4.23
CA TRP A 15 -4.67 -16.10 3.17
C TRP A 15 -3.24 -15.76 3.63
N ALA A 16 -3.07 -15.33 4.89
CA ALA A 16 -1.82 -14.83 5.41
C ALA A 16 -0.67 -15.84 5.32
N ASN A 17 0.49 -15.34 4.94
CA ASN A 17 1.79 -15.93 5.22
C ASN A 17 2.40 -15.30 6.47
N ASP A 18 3.63 -15.71 6.81
CA ASP A 18 4.34 -15.24 8.01
C ASP A 18 5.75 -14.70 7.69
N ARG A 19 6.04 -14.34 6.43
CA ARG A 19 7.35 -13.82 6.00
C ARG A 19 7.65 -12.49 6.69
N LEU A 20 6.74 -11.52 6.61
CA LEU A 20 6.93 -10.20 7.22
C LEU A 20 7.11 -10.30 8.75
N THR A 21 6.26 -11.08 9.41
CA THR A 21 6.37 -11.29 10.86
C THR A 21 7.69 -11.95 11.22
N THR A 22 8.17 -12.90 10.43
CA THR A 22 9.46 -13.56 10.64
C THR A 22 10.63 -12.57 10.47
N LEU A 23 10.60 -11.73 9.43
CA LEU A 23 11.58 -10.65 9.22
C LEU A 23 11.66 -9.69 10.41
N ARG A 24 10.52 -9.45 11.08
CA ARG A 24 10.41 -8.56 12.25
C ARG A 24 10.57 -9.24 13.60
N GLY A 25 10.87 -10.55 13.64
CA GLY A 25 10.99 -11.30 14.88
C GLY A 25 9.67 -11.43 15.67
N ILE A 26 8.53 -11.37 14.99
CA ILE A 26 7.19 -11.54 15.56
C ILE A 26 6.79 -13.01 15.46
N GLU A 27 6.48 -13.62 16.60
CA GLU A 27 6.10 -15.04 16.66
C GLU A 27 4.65 -15.31 16.22
N GLU A 28 3.76 -14.32 16.38
CA GLU A 28 2.35 -14.47 16.03
C GLU A 28 2.16 -14.71 14.51
N LYS A 29 1.23 -15.61 14.19
CA LYS A 29 1.00 -16.11 12.83
C LYS A 29 -0.34 -15.66 12.29
N GLY A 30 -0.45 -15.67 10.96
CA GLY A 30 -1.67 -15.36 10.24
C GLY A 30 -1.96 -13.86 10.09
N LEU A 31 -0.95 -13.01 10.28
CA LEU A 31 -1.04 -11.56 10.19
C LEU A 31 -0.82 -11.10 8.73
N GLY A 32 -1.85 -11.27 7.90
CA GLY A 32 -1.70 -11.08 6.44
C GLY A 32 -1.67 -9.62 6.00
N THR A 33 -2.31 -8.71 6.75
CA THR A 33 -2.27 -7.27 6.47
C THR A 33 -1.66 -6.53 7.65
N CYS A 34 -0.69 -5.67 7.37
CA CYS A 34 0.00 -4.87 8.37
C CYS A 34 -0.06 -3.39 7.98
N TRP A 35 -0.90 -2.61 8.65
CA TRP A 35 -1.11 -1.18 8.40
C TRP A 35 0.03 -0.37 9.01
N GLU A 36 0.87 0.19 8.15
CA GLU A 36 2.15 0.83 8.49
C GLU A 36 2.00 2.33 8.72
N ILE A 37 1.29 3.00 7.81
CA ILE A 37 0.94 4.42 7.91
C ILE A 37 -0.53 4.56 7.58
N SER A 38 -1.31 5.02 8.56
CA SER A 38 -2.75 5.15 8.45
C SER A 38 -3.29 6.10 9.50
N ALA A 39 -4.16 6.99 9.04
CA ALA A 39 -5.07 7.78 9.86
C ALA A 39 -6.54 7.33 9.68
N HIS A 40 -6.77 6.21 8.97
CA HIS A 40 -8.10 5.67 8.73
C HIS A 40 -8.72 5.15 10.05
N PRO A 41 -10.05 5.33 10.29
CA PRO A 41 -10.71 4.86 11.50
C PRO A 41 -10.54 3.37 11.83
N HIS A 42 -10.41 2.51 10.80
CA HIS A 42 -10.15 1.07 10.96
C HIS A 42 -8.80 0.78 11.64
N ALA A 43 -7.77 1.55 11.32
CA ALA A 43 -6.40 1.30 11.75
C ALA A 43 -5.66 2.61 12.01
N LYS A 44 -5.86 3.20 13.19
CA LYS A 44 -5.14 4.40 13.61
C LYS A 44 -3.77 4.02 14.19
N ASN A 45 -2.69 4.41 13.54
CA ASN A 45 -1.36 4.11 14.06
C ASN A 45 -0.99 5.03 15.24
N VAL A 46 -0.32 4.46 16.24
CA VAL A 46 0.24 5.18 17.40
C VAL A 46 1.66 5.63 17.10
N ILE A 47 2.01 6.86 17.42
CA ILE A 47 3.37 7.41 17.27
C ILE A 47 4.28 6.80 18.35
N LEU A 48 5.45 6.32 17.94
CA LEU A 48 6.39 5.59 18.80
C LEU A 48 7.51 6.45 19.39
N ASN A 49 7.80 7.62 18.81
CA ASN A 49 8.95 8.45 19.16
C ASN A 49 8.61 9.94 19.35
N GLY A 50 9.51 10.65 20.02
CA GLY A 50 9.45 12.09 20.24
C GLY A 50 8.34 12.55 21.19
N GLU A 51 8.06 13.85 21.19
CA GLU A 51 7.09 14.50 22.10
C GLU A 51 5.63 14.04 21.92
N TYR A 52 5.27 13.55 20.73
CA TYR A 52 3.93 13.03 20.43
C TYR A 52 3.80 11.52 20.62
N ALA A 53 4.83 10.84 21.15
CA ALA A 53 4.76 9.41 21.43
C ALA A 53 3.55 9.05 22.29
N GLY A 54 2.84 7.99 21.90
CA GLY A 54 1.62 7.52 22.57
C GLY A 54 0.32 8.14 22.03
N LYS A 55 0.37 9.25 21.28
CA LYS A 55 -0.78 9.75 20.51
C LYS A 55 -0.93 8.99 19.19
N THR A 56 -2.13 8.94 18.65
CA THR A 56 -2.36 8.45 17.28
C THR A 56 -2.01 9.52 16.26
N LEU A 57 -1.63 9.09 15.05
CA LEU A 57 -1.41 9.98 13.92
C LEU A 57 -2.67 10.81 13.59
N ASP A 58 -3.85 10.19 13.67
CA ASP A 58 -5.14 10.86 13.48
C ASP A 58 -5.37 11.98 14.51
N GLU A 59 -5.15 11.72 15.80
CA GLU A 59 -5.25 12.76 16.85
C GLU A 59 -4.31 13.93 16.59
N LEU A 60 -3.10 13.66 16.09
CA LEU A 60 -2.14 14.71 15.80
C LEU A 60 -2.54 15.52 14.56
N ILE A 61 -3.03 14.87 13.50
CA ILE A 61 -3.57 15.54 12.31
C ILE A 61 -4.77 16.43 12.69
N GLN A 62 -5.66 15.96 13.56
CA GLN A 62 -6.82 16.76 13.99
C GLN A 62 -6.41 17.97 14.82
N ALA A 63 -5.35 17.86 15.62
CA ALA A 63 -4.87 18.94 16.47
C ALA A 63 -4.12 20.04 15.69
N ASP A 64 -3.31 19.66 14.69
CA ASP A 64 -2.52 20.59 13.88
C ASP A 64 -2.40 20.10 12.42
N PRO A 65 -3.48 20.19 11.62
CA PRO A 65 -3.49 19.64 10.27
C PRO A 65 -2.49 20.33 9.36
N GLN A 66 -2.28 21.64 9.54
CA GLN A 66 -1.38 22.41 8.67
C GLN A 66 0.07 22.00 8.86
N SER A 67 0.56 21.86 10.10
CA SER A 67 1.95 21.49 10.31
C SER A 67 2.23 20.01 10.01
N ILE A 68 1.18 19.17 10.00
CA ILE A 68 1.28 17.74 9.71
C ILE A 68 1.15 17.44 8.22
N LEU A 69 0.11 17.96 7.57
CA LEU A 69 -0.24 17.65 6.18
C LEU A 69 0.19 18.74 5.19
N GLY A 70 0.54 19.93 5.66
CA GLY A 70 0.86 21.08 4.81
C GLY A 70 -0.40 21.65 4.15
N GLU A 71 -0.38 21.74 2.83
CA GLU A 71 -1.53 22.18 2.02
C GLU A 71 -2.54 21.03 1.77
N LYS A 72 -2.22 19.79 2.17
CA LYS A 72 -3.07 18.62 1.94
C LYS A 72 -4.15 18.47 3.01
N GLN A 73 -5.21 17.77 2.64
CA GLN A 73 -6.34 17.46 3.52
C GLN A 73 -6.31 16.00 3.98
N LEU A 74 -7.02 15.67 5.07
CA LEU A 74 -7.07 14.30 5.61
C LEU A 74 -7.55 13.26 4.59
N HIS A 75 -8.49 13.61 3.71
CA HIS A 75 -8.96 12.70 2.65
C HIS A 75 -7.89 12.41 1.58
N GLN A 76 -6.84 13.24 1.51
CA GLN A 76 -5.68 13.04 0.64
C GLN A 76 -4.53 12.36 1.40
N MET A 77 -4.73 11.96 2.66
CA MET A 77 -3.74 11.17 3.37
C MET A 77 -3.47 9.87 2.60
N LEU A 78 -2.25 9.33 2.72
CA LEU A 78 -1.91 8.04 2.15
C LEU A 78 -2.09 6.94 3.20
N ARG A 79 -2.49 5.77 2.73
CA ARG A 79 -2.45 4.53 3.50
C ARG A 79 -1.35 3.64 2.94
N LEU A 80 -0.46 3.19 3.82
CA LEU A 80 0.54 2.18 3.51
C LEU A 80 0.29 0.91 4.33
N ALA A 81 0.35 -0.25 3.69
CA ALA A 81 0.31 -1.52 4.40
C ALA A 81 1.09 -2.61 3.67
N TYR A 82 1.73 -3.49 4.42
CA TYR A 82 2.21 -4.74 3.84
C TYR A 82 1.08 -5.76 3.73
N LEU A 83 1.11 -6.52 2.63
CA LEU A 83 0.27 -7.67 2.36
C LEU A 83 1.18 -8.89 2.15
N ASP A 84 1.01 -9.92 2.97
CA ASP A 84 1.84 -11.14 2.93
C ASP A 84 0.98 -12.37 2.59
N ALA A 85 0.98 -12.76 1.32
CA ALA A 85 0.03 -13.72 0.77
C ALA A 85 0.63 -15.13 0.67
N ARG A 86 0.11 -16.08 1.47
CA ARG A 86 0.39 -17.52 1.30
C ARG A 86 -0.54 -18.14 0.25
N GLU A 87 -1.78 -17.66 0.22
CA GLU A 87 -2.82 -18.05 -0.74
C GLU A 87 -3.30 -16.80 -1.50
N ASP A 88 -3.98 -17.00 -2.62
CA ASP A 88 -4.51 -15.89 -3.43
C ASP A 88 -5.49 -15.04 -2.60
N LEU A 89 -5.40 -13.71 -2.65
CA LEU A 89 -6.45 -12.85 -2.09
C LEU A 89 -7.72 -12.98 -2.93
N SER A 90 -8.86 -12.58 -2.37
CA SER A 90 -10.09 -12.52 -3.18
C SER A 90 -9.93 -11.57 -4.35
N ILE A 91 -10.50 -11.92 -5.50
CA ILE A 91 -10.68 -10.98 -6.60
C ILE A 91 -11.67 -9.92 -6.13
N GLN A 92 -11.29 -8.66 -6.28
CA GLN A 92 -12.01 -7.53 -5.72
C GLN A 92 -11.93 -6.32 -6.65
N VAL A 93 -12.77 -5.34 -6.38
CA VAL A 93 -12.75 -4.04 -7.04
C VAL A 93 -13.01 -2.95 -6.01
N HIS A 94 -12.36 -1.82 -6.22
CA HIS A 94 -12.45 -0.65 -5.36
C HIS A 94 -13.26 0.46 -6.02
N PRO A 95 -14.08 1.22 -5.27
CA PRO A 95 -14.82 2.35 -5.83
C PRO A 95 -13.93 3.58 -6.09
N TYR A 96 -14.43 4.45 -6.98
CA TYR A 96 -13.97 5.84 -7.11
C TYR A 96 -14.45 6.71 -5.93
N ASP A 97 -13.80 7.86 -5.71
CA ASP A 97 -14.11 8.81 -4.63
C ASP A 97 -15.61 9.15 -4.52
N GLU A 98 -16.26 9.47 -5.65
CA GLU A 98 -17.67 9.87 -5.67
C GLU A 98 -18.59 8.76 -5.16
N TYR A 99 -18.33 7.51 -5.57
CA TYR A 99 -19.12 6.37 -5.15
C TYR A 99 -18.88 6.04 -3.68
N ALA A 100 -17.61 6.04 -3.24
CA ALA A 100 -17.24 5.73 -1.87
C ALA A 100 -17.85 6.72 -0.86
N ARG A 101 -17.77 8.03 -1.15
CA ARG A 101 -18.36 9.07 -0.29
C ARG A 101 -19.88 8.96 -0.20
N ALA A 102 -20.54 8.58 -1.31
CA ALA A 102 -21.99 8.46 -1.36
C ALA A 102 -22.53 7.19 -0.67
N HIS A 103 -21.78 6.09 -0.65
CA HIS A 103 -22.29 4.78 -0.22
C HIS A 103 -21.60 4.21 1.03
N GLU A 104 -20.35 4.58 1.30
CA GLU A 104 -19.52 3.94 2.34
C GLU A 104 -19.02 4.93 3.41
N ASN A 105 -19.23 6.25 3.21
CA ASN A 105 -18.66 7.29 4.05
C ASN A 105 -17.13 7.17 4.18
N ASP A 106 -16.49 6.88 3.05
CA ASP A 106 -15.05 6.65 2.88
C ASP A 106 -14.59 7.30 1.56
N GLU A 107 -13.29 7.28 1.31
CA GLU A 107 -12.69 7.74 0.06
C GLU A 107 -12.57 6.62 -0.98
N GLY A 108 -12.33 6.99 -2.24
CA GLY A 108 -12.00 6.02 -3.28
C GLY A 108 -10.69 5.31 -2.94
N LYS A 109 -10.45 4.18 -3.61
CA LYS A 109 -9.27 3.35 -3.31
C LYS A 109 -8.53 2.96 -4.59
N THR A 110 -7.88 3.96 -5.18
CA THR A 110 -6.74 3.73 -6.06
C THR A 110 -5.53 3.36 -5.21
N GLU A 111 -4.81 2.32 -5.63
CA GLU A 111 -3.67 1.79 -4.90
C GLU A 111 -2.54 1.36 -5.84
N SER A 112 -1.46 0.89 -5.25
CA SER A 112 -0.31 0.35 -5.96
C SER A 112 0.40 -0.66 -5.07
N TRP A 113 1.08 -1.61 -5.69
CA TRP A 113 1.86 -2.62 -5.01
C TRP A 113 3.32 -2.54 -5.45
N TYR A 114 4.21 -2.33 -4.50
CA TYR A 114 5.63 -2.61 -4.66
C TYR A 114 5.90 -4.03 -4.17
N ILE A 115 6.40 -4.89 -5.06
CA ILE A 115 6.68 -6.29 -4.74
C ILE A 115 8.00 -6.38 -3.99
N LEU A 116 7.93 -6.69 -2.69
CA LEU A 116 9.12 -6.83 -1.86
C LEU A 116 9.76 -8.20 -2.07
N GLU A 117 8.94 -9.25 -2.03
CA GLU A 117 9.34 -10.63 -2.34
C GLU A 117 8.24 -11.34 -3.14
N ALA A 118 8.63 -12.22 -4.05
CA ALA A 118 7.72 -13.04 -4.84
C ALA A 118 8.34 -14.42 -5.09
N ASP A 119 7.53 -15.47 -4.97
CA ASP A 119 7.93 -16.80 -5.39
C ASP A 119 8.10 -16.87 -6.91
N LYS A 120 8.89 -17.82 -7.39
CA LYS A 120 9.12 -18.00 -8.84
C LYS A 120 7.79 -18.27 -9.56
N GLY A 121 7.48 -17.43 -10.55
CA GLY A 121 6.24 -17.53 -11.33
C GLY A 121 5.01 -17.04 -10.57
N ALA A 122 5.17 -16.31 -9.47
CA ALA A 122 4.07 -15.65 -8.78
C ALA A 122 3.38 -14.66 -9.73
N THR A 123 2.06 -14.63 -9.66
CA THR A 123 1.23 -13.75 -10.49
C THR A 123 0.24 -13.02 -9.62
N LEU A 124 -0.14 -11.81 -10.02
CA LEU A 124 -1.31 -11.11 -9.49
C LEU A 124 -2.38 -10.97 -10.57
N VAL A 125 -3.62 -10.69 -10.16
CA VAL A 125 -4.69 -10.29 -11.07
C VAL A 125 -4.73 -8.77 -11.15
N ALA A 126 -4.74 -8.23 -12.36
CA ALA A 126 -4.95 -6.81 -12.62
C ALA A 126 -5.65 -6.59 -13.97
N GLY A 127 -6.95 -6.36 -13.90
CA GLY A 127 -7.86 -6.24 -15.03
C GLY A 127 -8.47 -7.57 -15.48
N THR A 128 -9.29 -7.49 -16.52
CA THR A 128 -9.97 -8.63 -17.14
C THR A 128 -9.47 -8.89 -18.56
N THR A 129 -9.81 -10.05 -19.12
CA THR A 129 -9.55 -10.40 -20.52
C THR A 129 -10.70 -9.99 -21.45
N ALA A 130 -11.86 -9.67 -20.87
CA ALA A 130 -13.03 -9.13 -21.57
C ALA A 130 -13.48 -7.83 -20.92
N SER A 131 -13.85 -6.84 -21.74
CA SER A 131 -14.36 -5.54 -21.29
C SER A 131 -15.89 -5.46 -21.24
N ASP A 132 -16.60 -6.42 -21.85
CA ASP A 132 -18.06 -6.49 -21.80
C ASP A 132 -18.55 -7.03 -20.46
N ALA A 133 -19.22 -6.18 -19.68
CA ALA A 133 -19.81 -6.53 -18.40
C ALA A 133 -20.80 -7.71 -18.49
N ALA A 134 -21.49 -7.90 -19.62
CA ALA A 134 -22.41 -9.02 -19.81
C ALA A 134 -21.66 -10.37 -19.85
N VAL A 135 -20.47 -10.40 -20.46
CA VAL A 135 -19.60 -11.59 -20.47
C VAL A 135 -19.13 -11.91 -19.05
N ILE A 136 -18.67 -10.89 -18.32
CA ILE A 136 -18.22 -11.08 -16.93
C ILE A 136 -19.38 -11.52 -16.02
N LYS A 137 -20.58 -10.98 -16.22
CA LYS A 137 -21.78 -11.39 -15.48
C LYS A 137 -22.15 -12.85 -15.74
N ALA A 138 -22.04 -13.31 -16.99
CA ALA A 138 -22.23 -14.72 -17.33
C ALA A 138 -21.15 -15.61 -16.68
N ALA A 139 -19.89 -15.15 -16.64
CA ALA A 139 -18.81 -15.88 -15.98
C ALA A 139 -19.06 -16.04 -14.47
N VAL A 140 -19.57 -15.01 -13.79
CA VAL A 140 -19.98 -15.12 -12.37
C VAL A 140 -21.10 -16.16 -12.20
N ALA A 141 -22.12 -16.14 -13.06
CA ALA A 141 -23.25 -17.06 -12.98
C ALA A 141 -22.86 -18.53 -13.21
N ASN A 142 -21.78 -18.77 -13.95
CA ASN A 142 -21.28 -20.10 -14.31
C ASN A 142 -20.06 -20.55 -13.49
N ASP A 143 -19.61 -19.76 -12.49
CA ASP A 143 -18.38 -20.01 -11.71
C ASP A 143 -17.11 -20.12 -12.58
N GLN A 144 -16.96 -19.21 -13.54
CA GLN A 144 -15.85 -19.18 -14.51
C GLN A 144 -15.03 -17.89 -14.42
N VAL A 145 -15.13 -17.14 -13.31
CA VAL A 145 -14.50 -15.81 -13.17
C VAL A 145 -12.98 -15.85 -13.45
N GLU A 146 -12.29 -16.90 -12.98
CA GLU A 146 -10.85 -17.05 -13.14
C GLU A 146 -10.39 -17.17 -14.61
N GLU A 147 -11.27 -17.58 -15.52
CA GLU A 147 -10.96 -17.64 -16.96
C GLU A 147 -10.91 -16.24 -17.59
N TYR A 148 -11.56 -15.26 -16.96
CA TYR A 148 -11.74 -13.91 -17.49
C TYR A 148 -10.86 -12.85 -16.80
N VAL A 149 -9.94 -13.27 -15.93
CA VAL A 149 -9.00 -12.34 -15.29
C VAL A 149 -7.66 -12.27 -16.00
N ARG A 150 -7.05 -11.10 -16.00
CA ARG A 150 -5.71 -10.89 -16.53
C ARG A 150 -4.67 -11.15 -15.44
N LYS A 151 -3.88 -12.21 -15.60
CA LYS A 151 -2.76 -12.54 -14.73
C LYS A 151 -1.50 -11.80 -15.19
N VAL A 152 -0.80 -11.17 -14.26
CA VAL A 152 0.46 -10.46 -14.47
C VAL A 152 1.53 -11.13 -13.62
N GLU A 153 2.59 -11.65 -14.25
CA GLU A 153 3.74 -12.23 -13.53
C GLU A 153 4.60 -11.13 -12.92
N VAL A 154 5.02 -11.33 -11.66
CA VAL A 154 5.77 -10.36 -10.88
C VAL A 154 6.99 -10.95 -10.18
N GLU A 155 8.00 -10.11 -9.98
CA GLU A 155 9.22 -10.40 -9.24
C GLU A 155 9.56 -9.27 -8.26
N ALA A 156 10.51 -9.51 -7.35
CA ALA A 156 10.95 -8.49 -6.39
C ALA A 156 11.46 -7.22 -7.08
N GLY A 157 10.96 -6.07 -6.63
CA GLY A 157 11.24 -4.76 -7.21
C GLY A 157 10.26 -4.33 -8.30
N ASP A 158 9.34 -5.19 -8.74
CA ASP A 158 8.24 -4.77 -9.61
C ASP A 158 7.28 -3.82 -8.88
N PHE A 159 6.68 -2.91 -9.64
CA PHE A 159 5.68 -1.98 -9.17
C PHE A 159 4.45 -2.01 -10.08
N VAL A 160 3.26 -2.12 -9.49
CA VAL A 160 1.99 -2.20 -10.23
C VAL A 160 0.99 -1.21 -9.64
N CYS A 161 0.38 -0.37 -10.49
CA CYS A 161 -0.73 0.49 -10.07
C CYS A 161 -2.07 -0.18 -10.34
N ILE A 162 -2.99 -0.05 -9.39
CA ILE A 162 -4.35 -0.56 -9.44
C ILE A 162 -5.31 0.62 -9.34
N ASP A 163 -5.94 0.94 -10.46
CA ASP A 163 -6.91 2.03 -10.53
C ASP A 163 -8.22 1.63 -9.84
N ALA A 164 -8.87 2.59 -9.18
CA ALA A 164 -10.26 2.42 -8.78
C ALA A 164 -11.10 1.95 -9.99
N GLY A 165 -12.01 1.01 -9.76
CA GLY A 165 -12.78 0.32 -10.79
C GLY A 165 -12.09 -0.90 -11.44
N MET A 166 -10.78 -1.11 -11.24
CA MET A 166 -10.09 -2.27 -11.80
C MET A 166 -10.35 -3.53 -10.96
N LEU A 167 -10.72 -4.65 -11.60
CA LEU A 167 -10.71 -5.96 -10.92
C LEU A 167 -9.26 -6.40 -10.67
N HIS A 168 -8.94 -6.77 -9.43
CA HIS A 168 -7.59 -7.13 -9.05
C HIS A 168 -7.56 -8.13 -7.88
N ALA A 169 -6.42 -8.79 -7.70
CA ALA A 169 -6.11 -9.64 -6.55
C ALA A 169 -4.60 -9.80 -6.41
N LEU A 170 -4.06 -9.67 -5.20
CA LEU A 170 -2.70 -10.10 -4.92
C LEU A 170 -2.66 -11.63 -4.90
N GLY A 171 -1.78 -12.24 -5.68
CA GLY A 171 -1.68 -13.69 -5.74
C GLY A 171 -0.81 -14.29 -4.64
N LYS A 172 -0.90 -15.61 -4.51
CA LYS A 172 -0.11 -16.39 -3.56
C LYS A 172 1.40 -16.23 -3.77
N GLY A 173 2.14 -16.33 -2.67
CA GLY A 173 3.60 -16.28 -2.66
C GLY A 173 4.19 -14.88 -2.79
N ILE A 174 3.37 -13.83 -2.64
CA ILE A 174 3.77 -12.43 -2.80
C ILE A 174 3.76 -11.73 -1.44
N LEU A 175 4.85 -11.05 -1.10
CA LEU A 175 4.92 -10.01 -0.07
C LEU A 175 5.02 -8.65 -0.76
N ALA A 176 4.00 -7.81 -0.60
CA ALA A 176 3.94 -6.50 -1.24
C ALA A 176 3.71 -5.38 -0.23
N LEU A 177 4.28 -4.21 -0.50
CA LEU A 177 3.87 -2.96 0.13
C LEU A 177 2.80 -2.30 -0.74
N GLU A 178 1.60 -2.17 -0.19
CA GLU A 178 0.49 -1.42 -0.76
C GLU A 178 0.60 0.07 -0.38
N ILE A 179 0.60 0.94 -1.38
CA ILE A 179 0.54 2.41 -1.23
C ILE A 179 -0.71 2.89 -1.97
N GLY A 180 -1.62 3.55 -1.28
CA GLY A 180 -2.85 4.04 -1.88
C GLY A 180 -3.53 5.15 -1.10
N GLN A 181 -4.73 5.50 -1.56
CA GLN A 181 -5.62 6.45 -0.86
C GLN A 181 -5.99 5.95 0.54
N ASN A 182 -6.28 6.87 1.47
CA ASN A 182 -6.69 6.58 2.84
C ASN A 182 -8.12 6.02 2.90
N SER A 183 -8.31 4.79 2.42
CA SER A 183 -9.58 4.08 2.33
C SER A 183 -9.41 2.61 2.74
N ASN A 184 -10.47 2.02 3.30
CA ASN A 184 -10.56 0.57 3.56
C ASN A 184 -11.72 -0.08 2.79
N THR A 185 -12.32 0.64 1.86
CA THR A 185 -13.47 0.15 1.11
C THR A 185 -13.04 -0.90 0.08
N THR A 186 -13.69 -2.07 0.08
CA THR A 186 -13.36 -3.17 -0.83
C THR A 186 -14.61 -3.98 -1.18
N TYR A 187 -14.89 -4.12 -2.47
CA TYR A 187 -15.98 -4.98 -2.94
C TYR A 187 -15.42 -6.29 -3.46
N ARG A 188 -15.55 -7.31 -2.63
CA ARG A 188 -15.18 -8.69 -2.98
C ARG A 188 -16.04 -9.21 -4.12
N PHE A 189 -15.40 -9.60 -5.21
CA PHE A 189 -16.02 -10.08 -6.43
C PHE A 189 -16.04 -11.61 -6.50
N TYR A 190 -14.92 -12.27 -6.16
CA TYR A 190 -14.79 -13.72 -6.14
C TYR A 190 -13.80 -14.19 -5.08
N ASP A 191 -14.07 -15.35 -4.47
CA ASP A 191 -13.28 -15.83 -3.32
C ASP A 191 -12.96 -17.34 -3.32
N TYR A 192 -13.04 -17.97 -4.49
CA TYR A 192 -12.65 -19.39 -4.68
C TYR A 192 -13.43 -20.36 -3.77
N HIS A 193 -14.68 -20.00 -3.41
CA HIS A 193 -15.54 -20.75 -2.48
C HIS A 193 -14.87 -21.14 -1.15
N ARG A 194 -13.86 -20.37 -0.72
CA ARG A 194 -13.10 -20.64 0.50
C ARG A 194 -13.97 -20.49 1.73
N LYS A 195 -13.76 -21.38 2.69
CA LYS A 195 -14.46 -21.36 3.98
C LYS A 195 -13.61 -20.68 5.04
N ASP A 196 -14.25 -19.85 5.84
CA ASP A 196 -13.66 -19.28 7.05
C ASP A 196 -13.51 -20.35 8.15
N VAL A 197 -13.01 -19.93 9.32
CA VAL A 197 -12.85 -20.80 10.50
C VAL A 197 -14.16 -21.40 11.02
N ASN A 198 -15.31 -20.84 10.61
CA ASN A 198 -16.65 -21.30 10.97
C ASN A 198 -17.31 -22.14 9.86
N GLY A 199 -16.60 -22.44 8.77
CA GLY A 199 -17.12 -23.21 7.65
C GLY A 199 -18.02 -22.43 6.70
N ARG A 200 -17.99 -21.09 6.71
CA ARG A 200 -18.83 -20.22 5.87
C ARG A 200 -18.01 -19.56 4.77
N GLU A 201 -18.61 -19.40 3.59
CA GLU A 201 -18.02 -18.53 2.56
C GLU A 201 -18.08 -17.07 3.00
N ARG A 202 -17.07 -16.28 2.63
CA ARG A 202 -17.07 -14.84 2.88
C ARG A 202 -18.04 -14.15 1.94
N GLU A 203 -18.58 -13.02 2.40
CA GLU A 203 -19.51 -12.21 1.62
C GLU A 203 -18.87 -11.71 0.32
N LEU A 204 -19.64 -11.80 -0.77
CA LEU A 204 -19.37 -11.22 -2.07
C LEU A 204 -20.30 -10.02 -2.27
N HIS A 205 -19.81 -8.97 -2.91
CA HIS A 205 -20.49 -7.69 -3.10
C HIS A 205 -20.81 -7.46 -4.58
N ILE A 206 -21.36 -8.48 -5.25
CA ILE A 206 -21.48 -8.53 -6.72
C ILE A 206 -22.13 -7.27 -7.30
N ASP A 207 -23.28 -6.84 -6.77
CA ASP A 207 -23.99 -5.65 -7.29
C ASP A 207 -23.15 -4.36 -7.15
N LYS A 208 -22.51 -4.17 -5.99
CA LYS A 208 -21.61 -3.01 -5.77
C LYS A 208 -20.38 -3.10 -6.67
N SER A 209 -19.82 -4.28 -6.86
CA SER A 209 -18.67 -4.49 -7.75
C SER A 209 -19.02 -4.10 -9.19
N PHE A 210 -20.16 -4.54 -9.73
CA PHE A 210 -20.59 -4.16 -11.08
C PHE A 210 -20.95 -2.67 -11.19
N ALA A 211 -21.35 -2.02 -10.10
CA ALA A 211 -21.65 -0.59 -10.10
C ALA A 211 -20.40 0.30 -10.26
N VAL A 212 -19.22 -0.22 -9.92
CA VAL A 212 -17.97 0.56 -9.94
C VAL A 212 -16.90 0.01 -10.88
N ALA A 213 -17.04 -1.24 -11.33
CA ALA A 213 -16.05 -1.88 -12.19
C ALA A 213 -15.98 -1.26 -13.58
N ASP A 214 -14.77 -0.99 -14.03
CA ASP A 214 -14.44 -0.75 -15.42
C ASP A 214 -13.58 -1.92 -15.93
N PHE A 215 -14.23 -2.84 -16.64
CA PHE A 215 -13.61 -4.04 -17.21
C PHE A 215 -12.69 -3.74 -18.41
N GLY A 216 -12.60 -2.49 -18.86
CA GLY A 216 -11.61 -2.05 -19.84
C GLY A 216 -10.24 -1.72 -19.22
N LEU A 217 -10.19 -1.53 -17.89
CA LEU A 217 -8.97 -1.16 -17.19
C LEU A 217 -7.95 -2.30 -17.19
N HIS A 218 -6.70 -1.91 -17.36
CA HIS A 218 -5.53 -2.75 -17.25
C HIS A 218 -4.37 -1.91 -16.72
N CYS A 219 -3.42 -2.57 -16.04
CA CYS A 219 -2.21 -1.90 -15.55
C CYS A 219 -1.00 -2.23 -16.43
N GLU A 220 -0.02 -1.34 -16.40
CA GLU A 220 1.34 -1.65 -16.82
C GLU A 220 2.21 -1.91 -15.59
N LYS A 221 3.04 -2.94 -15.67
CA LYS A 221 4.03 -3.27 -14.65
C LYS A 221 5.31 -2.47 -14.89
N VAL A 222 5.79 -1.79 -13.86
CA VAL A 222 7.06 -1.07 -13.88
C VAL A 222 8.13 -1.92 -13.20
N ALA A 223 8.98 -2.57 -14.00
CA ALA A 223 10.12 -3.31 -13.47
C ALA A 223 11.21 -2.37 -12.94
N SER A 224 11.65 -2.61 -11.70
CA SER A 224 12.72 -1.84 -11.05
C SER A 224 13.68 -2.78 -10.31
N PRO A 225 14.47 -3.60 -11.04
CA PRO A 225 15.37 -4.55 -10.43
C PRO A 225 16.36 -3.85 -9.50
N PHE A 226 16.86 -4.59 -8.51
CA PHE A 226 17.95 -4.12 -7.67
C PHE A 226 19.20 -3.96 -8.52
N THR A 227 19.80 -2.77 -8.51
CA THR A 227 21.05 -2.51 -9.21
C THR A 227 22.13 -2.19 -8.21
N ASP A 228 23.25 -2.90 -8.28
CA ASP A 228 24.46 -2.50 -7.58
C ASP A 228 25.00 -1.23 -8.23
N GLY A 229 25.08 -0.16 -7.45
CA GLY A 229 25.57 1.13 -7.90
C GLY A 229 26.19 1.92 -6.77
N ASP A 230 27.22 2.69 -7.09
CA ASP A 230 27.90 3.58 -6.14
C ASP A 230 27.36 5.01 -6.17
N THR A 231 26.27 5.25 -6.89
CA THR A 231 25.63 6.57 -7.01
C THR A 231 24.16 6.50 -6.65
N THR A 232 23.69 7.54 -5.95
CA THR A 232 22.27 7.69 -5.64
C THR A 232 21.47 7.91 -6.93
N LYS A 233 20.38 7.16 -7.10
CA LYS A 233 19.49 7.25 -8.28
C LYS A 233 18.04 7.42 -7.85
N GLU A 234 17.31 8.22 -8.61
CA GLU A 234 15.87 8.39 -8.47
C GLU A 234 15.14 7.85 -9.71
N LYS A 235 13.97 7.26 -9.48
CA LYS A 235 13.03 6.88 -10.53
C LYS A 235 11.61 7.16 -10.06
N MET A 236 10.85 7.95 -10.81
CA MET A 236 9.42 8.09 -10.58
C MET A 236 8.73 6.80 -11.04
N LEU A 237 8.07 6.08 -10.12
CA LEU A 237 7.33 4.85 -10.44
C LEU A 237 5.91 5.17 -10.89
N VAL A 238 5.29 6.17 -10.26
CA VAL A 238 3.97 6.70 -10.63
C VAL A 238 3.87 8.16 -10.22
N ASP A 239 3.18 8.96 -11.04
CA ASP A 239 2.87 10.35 -10.75
C ASP A 239 1.41 10.66 -11.13
N ARG A 240 0.48 10.53 -10.19
CA ARG A 240 -0.98 10.67 -10.41
C ARG A 240 -1.60 11.70 -9.47
N ARG A 241 -2.91 11.94 -9.59
CA ARG A 241 -3.61 12.94 -8.77
C ARG A 241 -3.69 12.46 -7.32
N GLU A 242 -3.95 11.18 -7.16
CA GLU A 242 -4.18 10.50 -5.89
C GLU A 242 -2.89 10.43 -5.08
N PHE A 243 -1.79 10.03 -5.72
CA PHE A 243 -0.46 9.95 -5.12
C PHE A 243 0.64 9.84 -6.19
N SER A 244 1.86 10.09 -5.74
CA SER A 244 3.09 9.85 -6.49
C SER A 244 4.02 8.97 -5.65
N VAL A 245 4.74 8.06 -6.31
CA VAL A 245 5.73 7.20 -5.67
C VAL A 245 7.05 7.32 -6.42
N ARG A 246 8.08 7.74 -5.70
CA ARG A 246 9.45 7.79 -6.20
C ARG A 246 10.28 6.71 -5.52
N LEU A 247 10.99 5.94 -6.32
CA LEU A 247 12.02 5.01 -5.87
C LEU A 247 13.36 5.73 -5.77
N VAL A 248 14.05 5.59 -4.65
CA VAL A 248 15.38 6.14 -4.43
C VAL A 248 16.33 5.02 -4.01
N ASP A 249 17.29 4.71 -4.86
CA ASP A 249 18.45 3.89 -4.51
C ASP A 249 19.51 4.81 -3.93
N VAL A 250 19.65 4.82 -2.60
CA VAL A 250 20.58 5.68 -1.86
C VAL A 250 21.96 5.01 -1.83
N ALA A 251 22.98 5.74 -2.26
CA ALA A 251 24.38 5.35 -2.13
C ALA A 251 25.18 6.45 -1.40
N GLY A 252 25.33 6.31 -0.09
CA GLY A 252 26.01 7.28 0.78
C GLY A 252 25.00 8.17 1.50
N SER A 253 24.41 9.13 0.79
CA SER A 253 23.29 9.91 1.33
C SER A 253 22.33 10.45 0.28
N TYR A 254 21.15 10.86 0.77
CA TYR A 254 20.07 11.44 -0.01
C TYR A 254 19.31 12.48 0.84
N VAL A 255 19.28 13.73 0.40
CA VAL A 255 18.45 14.76 1.06
C VAL A 255 17.05 14.71 0.46
N LEU A 256 16.05 14.43 1.30
CA LEU A 256 14.66 14.45 0.91
C LEU A 256 14.27 15.89 0.56
N PRO A 257 13.79 16.17 -0.67
CA PRO A 257 13.30 17.50 -1.01
C PRO A 257 12.09 17.84 -0.13
N GLN A 258 12.20 18.90 0.66
CA GLN A 258 11.13 19.44 1.49
C GLN A 258 10.69 20.79 0.92
N ASP A 259 9.37 21.02 0.92
CA ASP A 259 8.78 22.30 0.50
C ASP A 259 7.79 22.87 1.51
N GLU A 260 7.64 22.23 2.67
CA GLU A 260 6.65 22.53 3.72
C GLU A 260 5.18 22.45 3.28
N LYS A 261 4.91 22.03 2.04
CA LYS A 261 3.56 22.00 1.46
C LYS A 261 2.91 20.63 1.54
N ARG A 262 3.68 19.58 1.78
CA ARG A 262 3.20 18.20 1.77
C ARG A 262 3.93 17.35 2.80
N PHE A 263 3.24 16.33 3.28
CA PHE A 263 3.86 15.24 4.01
C PHE A 263 4.52 14.23 3.05
N TYR A 264 5.40 13.40 3.59
CA TYR A 264 5.99 12.26 2.89
C TYR A 264 5.82 10.97 3.70
N CYS A 265 5.65 9.86 3.01
CA CYS A 265 5.71 8.52 3.57
C CYS A 265 6.97 7.84 3.03
N LEU A 266 7.89 7.48 3.93
CA LEU A 266 9.13 6.79 3.58
C LEU A 266 8.99 5.31 3.93
N SER A 267 9.35 4.42 3.00
CA SER A 267 9.34 2.97 3.22
C SER A 267 10.70 2.39 2.88
N ASN A 268 11.36 1.75 3.86
CA ASN A 268 12.63 1.08 3.62
C ASN A 268 12.38 -0.33 3.09
N VAL A 269 12.75 -0.56 1.84
CA VAL A 269 12.53 -1.83 1.12
C VAL A 269 13.84 -2.56 0.80
N SER A 270 14.96 -2.21 1.45
CA SER A 270 16.20 -3.01 1.37
C SER A 270 17.00 -3.06 2.68
N ALA A 271 18.20 -2.52 2.76
CA ALA A 271 19.06 -2.62 3.93
C ALA A 271 18.75 -1.51 4.95
N ASP A 272 19.08 -1.78 6.21
CA ASP A 272 19.01 -0.80 7.29
C ASP A 272 19.79 0.47 6.93
N CYS A 273 19.20 1.62 7.25
CA CYS A 273 19.81 2.92 7.07
C CYS A 273 19.47 3.84 8.26
N VAL A 274 19.85 5.11 8.17
CA VAL A 274 19.60 6.11 9.22
C VAL A 274 19.02 7.36 8.58
N LEU A 275 17.99 7.95 9.21
CA LEU A 275 17.56 9.31 8.92
C LEU A 275 18.28 10.30 9.83
N ARG A 276 18.83 11.36 9.27
CA ARG A 276 19.34 12.53 9.99
C ARG A 276 18.39 13.69 9.85
N TYR A 277 18.05 14.33 10.96
CA TYR A 277 17.19 15.51 11.00
C TYR A 277 17.56 16.35 12.21
N GLN A 278 17.69 17.68 12.05
CA GLN A 278 17.99 18.60 13.17
C GLN A 278 19.19 18.20 14.06
N GLY A 279 20.19 17.50 13.52
CA GLY A 279 21.34 17.00 14.28
C GLY A 279 21.12 15.70 15.04
N GLU A 280 19.92 15.12 14.98
CA GLU A 280 19.55 13.82 15.54
C GLU A 280 19.64 12.71 14.48
N GLU A 281 19.84 11.47 14.95
CA GLU A 281 19.82 10.26 14.13
C GLU A 281 18.63 9.36 14.53
N LEU A 282 17.89 8.89 13.53
CA LEU A 282 16.79 7.93 13.70
C LEU A 282 17.09 6.68 12.87
N PRO A 283 17.32 5.52 13.50
CA PRO A 283 17.49 4.25 12.79
C PRO A 283 16.27 3.96 11.92
N PHE A 284 16.49 3.51 10.69
CA PHE A 284 15.44 3.18 9.74
C PHE A 284 15.70 1.79 9.17
N ALA A 285 15.16 0.78 9.85
CA ALA A 285 15.44 -0.62 9.55
C ALA A 285 14.68 -1.11 8.31
N PHE A 286 15.15 -2.20 7.73
CA PHE A 286 14.44 -2.91 6.66
C PHE A 286 12.98 -3.19 7.06
N THR A 287 12.06 -2.98 6.12
CA THR A 287 10.61 -3.08 6.27
C THR A 287 9.96 -1.99 7.14
N GLU A 288 10.70 -1.07 7.75
CA GLU A 288 10.07 0.03 8.49
C GLU A 288 9.45 1.06 7.54
N ASN A 289 8.46 1.79 8.07
CA ASN A 289 7.85 2.94 7.43
C ASN A 289 7.88 4.13 8.38
N ILE A 290 8.20 5.32 7.84
CA ILE A 290 8.29 6.56 8.61
C ILE A 290 7.39 7.59 7.94
N PHE A 291 6.51 8.19 8.74
CA PHE A 291 5.72 9.33 8.33
C PHE A 291 6.51 10.62 8.58
N VAL A 292 6.60 11.47 7.58
CA VAL A 292 7.31 12.75 7.62
C VAL A 292 6.28 13.87 7.50
N PRO A 293 6.00 14.61 8.60
CA PRO A 293 5.12 15.78 8.56
C PRO A 293 5.63 16.85 7.59
N ALA A 294 4.70 17.63 7.03
CA ALA A 294 5.05 18.74 6.14
C ALA A 294 5.95 19.80 6.82
N GLY A 295 5.69 20.13 8.09
CA GLY A 295 6.51 21.08 8.86
C GLY A 295 7.82 20.50 9.39
N CYS A 296 8.26 19.33 8.90
CA CYS A 296 9.54 18.74 9.30
C CYS A 296 10.69 19.49 8.63
N ALA A 297 11.78 19.71 9.36
CA ALA A 297 13.01 20.23 8.78
C ALA A 297 13.62 19.23 7.78
N ASP A 298 14.67 19.65 7.09
CA ASP A 298 15.42 18.81 6.14
C ASP A 298 15.76 17.45 6.74
N ILE A 299 15.50 16.41 5.94
CA ILE A 299 15.80 15.02 6.27
C ILE A 299 16.84 14.52 5.30
N GLU A 300 17.92 13.96 5.84
CA GLU A 300 18.93 13.24 5.07
C GLU A 300 18.82 11.73 5.37
N ILE A 301 18.65 10.92 4.33
CA ILE A 301 18.73 9.46 4.41
C ILE A 301 20.19 9.08 4.19
N CYS A 302 20.81 8.44 5.17
CA CYS A 302 22.23 8.07 5.16
C CYS A 302 22.40 6.54 5.12
N GLY A 303 23.30 6.07 4.26
CA GLY A 303 23.66 4.66 4.13
C GLY A 303 23.55 4.14 2.69
N ARG A 304 23.41 2.82 2.55
CA ARG A 304 23.11 2.15 1.28
C ARG A 304 21.78 1.42 1.41
N ALA A 305 20.72 1.98 0.86
CA ALA A 305 19.37 1.45 1.00
C ALA A 305 18.48 1.86 -0.18
N ARG A 306 17.33 1.21 -0.31
CA ARG A 306 16.31 1.49 -1.32
C ARG A 306 15.07 1.97 -0.59
N ILE A 307 14.66 3.20 -0.88
CA ILE A 307 13.54 3.86 -0.21
C ILE A 307 12.46 4.18 -1.23
N LEU A 308 11.22 3.87 -0.89
CA LEU A 308 10.06 4.43 -1.56
C LEU A 308 9.67 5.72 -0.85
N VAL A 309 9.61 6.81 -1.62
CA VAL A 309 9.15 8.13 -1.18
C VAL A 309 7.78 8.36 -1.79
N SER A 310 6.73 8.22 -0.98
CA SER A 310 5.34 8.39 -1.40
C SER A 310 4.79 9.72 -0.91
N PHE A 311 4.08 10.46 -1.76
CA PHE A 311 3.56 11.80 -1.42
C PHE A 311 2.35 12.16 -2.29
N VAL A 312 1.65 13.23 -1.92
CA VAL A 312 0.58 13.84 -2.73
C VAL A 312 1.08 15.15 -3.34
N ARG A 313 0.67 15.41 -4.58
CA ARG A 313 1.08 16.61 -5.33
C ARG A 313 0.49 17.88 -4.78
#